data_AF-A0A915EPG1-F1
#
_entry.id   AF-A0A915EPG1-F1
#
_cell.length_a   1.000
_cell.length_b   1.000
_cell.length_c   1.000
_cell.angle_alpha   90.00
_cell.angle_beta   90.00
_cell.angle_gamma   90.00
#
_symmetry.space_group_name_H-M   'P 1'
#
loop_
_entity.id
_entity.type
_entity.pdbx_description
1 polymer ?
#
loop_
_entity_poly.entity_id
_entity_poly.type
_entity_poly.pdbx_seq_one_letter_code
_entity_poly.pdbx_strand_id
1 'polypeptide(L)'
;MSNITDRPKIAVSGEHHHIWDKWWKAWEEKRLAKNLVDETKFMKTAKICEEAKRYEDMAHAMRKVVKLCTAQNKDLTKEQQMLLVSAYKNLIEPHMFSWRKLCEQRDNLIASKDNTNDTRDYYGETEEVIKEMQKVSYEIREICESIIRLQNNFLIPQNTDESSLDFYKNIKKEYFAYLEEIGAPTDIDEFNAYLMYSF
;
A
#
# COMPACT_ATOMS: atom_id res chain seq x y z
N MET A 1 5.19 -20.13 13.07
CA MET A 1 3.83 -20.22 12.47
C MET A 1 3.89 -21.32 11.43
N SER A 2 3.13 -22.42 11.59
CA SER A 2 3.07 -23.46 10.57
C SER A 2 2.45 -22.87 9.30
N ASN A 3 3.17 -22.93 8.19
CA ASN A 3 2.65 -22.50 6.91
C ASN A 3 1.44 -23.39 6.56
N ILE A 4 0.28 -22.79 6.32
CA ILE A 4 -0.94 -23.51 5.89
C ILE A 4 -0.72 -24.27 4.56
N THR A 5 0.39 -24.00 3.87
CA THR A 5 0.85 -24.64 2.64
C THR A 5 1.63 -25.94 2.86
N ASP A 6 2.06 -26.24 4.09
CA ASP A 6 2.84 -27.43 4.35
C ASP A 6 1.97 -28.68 4.26
N ARG A 7 2.43 -29.64 3.44
CA ARG A 7 1.81 -30.96 3.35
C ARG A 7 1.76 -31.59 4.75
N PRO A 8 0.58 -31.93 5.29
CA PRO A 8 0.48 -32.51 6.61
C PRO A 8 1.19 -33.86 6.59
N LYS A 9 2.15 -34.03 7.52
CA LYS A 9 2.88 -35.28 7.72
C LYS A 9 1.96 -36.29 8.40
N ILE A 10 1.04 -36.86 7.63
CA ILE A 10 0.18 -37.96 8.11
C ILE A 10 0.94 -39.26 7.85
N ALA A 11 1.32 -39.96 8.92
CA ALA A 11 1.92 -41.29 8.82
C ALA A 11 0.82 -42.30 8.45
N VAL A 12 0.66 -42.59 7.16
CA VAL A 12 -0.28 -43.61 6.66
C VAL A 12 0.52 -44.79 6.11
N SER A 13 0.15 -46.02 6.50
CA SER A 13 0.77 -47.26 6.04
C SER A 13 0.69 -47.42 4.50
N GLY A 14 1.65 -48.19 3.96
CA GLY A 14 2.13 -48.12 2.57
C GLY A 14 1.11 -48.26 1.43
N GLU A 15 -0.05 -48.88 1.64
CA GLU A 15 -1.08 -49.02 0.59
C GLU A 15 -1.99 -47.79 0.47
N HIS A 16 -2.22 -47.07 1.57
CA HIS A 16 -3.05 -45.86 1.56
C HIS A 16 -2.26 -44.60 1.17
N HIS A 17 -0.93 -44.61 1.30
CA HIS A 17 -0.06 -43.47 0.99
C HIS A 17 -0.29 -42.94 -0.45
N HIS A 18 -0.43 -43.85 -1.42
CA HIS A 18 -0.64 -43.48 -2.83
C HIS A 18 -2.02 -42.83 -3.10
N ILE A 19 -3.05 -43.18 -2.32
CA ILE A 19 -4.37 -42.53 -2.41
C ILE A 19 -4.28 -41.11 -1.85
N TRP A 20 -3.64 -40.93 -0.69
CA TRP A 20 -3.40 -39.61 -0.11
C TRP A 20 -2.54 -38.71 -1.01
N ASP A 21 -1.53 -39.26 -1.69
CA ASP A 21 -0.74 -38.55 -2.70
C ASP A 21 -1.59 -38.05 -3.87
N LYS A 22 -2.46 -38.92 -4.41
CA LYS A 22 -3.38 -38.56 -5.50
C LYS A 22 -4.38 -37.48 -5.07
N TRP A 23 -4.94 -37.61 -3.88
CA TRP A 23 -5.86 -36.62 -3.31
C TRP A 23 -5.17 -35.28 -3.05
N TRP A 24 -3.96 -35.30 -2.50
CA TRP A 24 -3.18 -34.08 -2.27
C TRP A 24 -2.84 -33.38 -3.58
N LYS A 25 -2.38 -34.12 -4.59
CA LYS A 25 -2.11 -33.56 -5.94
C LYS A 25 -3.37 -32.96 -6.57
N ALA A 26 -4.50 -33.68 -6.54
CA ALA A 26 -5.74 -33.18 -7.10
C ALA A 26 -6.29 -31.96 -6.35
N TRP A 27 -6.09 -31.90 -5.03
CA TRP A 27 -6.42 -30.72 -4.23
C TRP A 27 -5.52 -29.53 -4.58
N GLU A 28 -4.22 -29.75 -4.70
CA GLU A 28 -3.24 -28.73 -5.07
C GLU A 28 -3.51 -28.17 -6.47
N GLU A 29 -3.79 -29.03 -7.45
CA GLU A 29 -4.17 -28.64 -8.81
C GLU A 29 -5.45 -27.77 -8.81
N LYS A 30 -6.49 -28.18 -8.08
CA LYS A 30 -7.72 -27.38 -7.95
C LYS A 30 -7.47 -26.04 -7.26
N ARG A 31 -6.59 -26.01 -6.26
CA ARG A 31 -6.21 -24.79 -5.54
C ARG A 31 -5.47 -23.80 -6.46
N LEU A 32 -4.48 -24.28 -7.21
CA LEU A 32 -3.73 -23.48 -8.17
C LEU A 32 -4.63 -22.93 -9.28
N ALA A 33 -5.52 -23.77 -9.82
CA ALA A 33 -6.50 -23.34 -10.82
C ALA A 33 -7.42 -22.22 -10.28
N LYS A 34 -7.89 -22.34 -9.02
CA LYS A 34 -8.69 -21.30 -8.39
C LYS A 34 -7.90 -20.00 -8.21
N ASN A 35 -6.67 -20.06 -7.70
CA ASN A 35 -5.83 -18.87 -7.51
C ASN A 35 -5.55 -18.14 -8.83
N LEU A 36 -5.34 -18.88 -9.93
CA LEU A 36 -5.15 -18.29 -11.25
C LEU A 36 -6.41 -17.58 -11.76
N VAL A 37 -7.59 -18.20 -11.58
CA VAL A 37 -8.88 -17.57 -11.91
C VAL A 37 -9.09 -16.30 -11.07
N ASP A 38 -8.74 -16.33 -9.79
CA ASP A 38 -8.85 -15.16 -8.92
C ASP A 38 -7.83 -14.06 -9.30
N GLU A 39 -6.57 -14.40 -9.59
CA GLU A 39 -5.54 -13.45 -10.06
C GLU A 39 -6.00 -12.74 -11.35
N THR A 40 -6.47 -13.50 -12.34
CA THR A 40 -6.95 -12.94 -13.61
C THR A 40 -8.20 -12.08 -13.42
N LYS A 41 -9.09 -12.44 -12.49
CA LYS A 41 -10.25 -11.61 -12.13
C LYS A 41 -9.82 -10.28 -11.53
N PHE A 42 -8.94 -10.27 -10.53
CA PHE A 42 -8.47 -9.03 -9.91
C PHE A 42 -7.69 -8.15 -10.89
N MET A 43 -6.90 -8.74 -11.79
CA MET A 43 -6.24 -7.99 -12.86
C MET A 43 -7.22 -7.30 -13.80
N LYS A 44 -8.30 -7.99 -14.21
CA LYS A 44 -9.37 -7.37 -15.03
C LYS A 44 -10.06 -6.24 -14.27
N THR A 45 -10.40 -6.45 -13.00
CA THR A 45 -10.98 -5.41 -12.15
C THR A 45 -10.06 -4.19 -12.06
N ALA A 46 -8.77 -4.38 -11.82
CA ALA A 46 -7.81 -3.27 -11.71
C ALA A 46 -7.75 -2.43 -12.98
N LYS A 47 -7.74 -3.05 -14.16
CA LYS A 47 -7.77 -2.34 -15.46
C LYS A 47 -9.06 -1.54 -15.67
N ILE A 48 -10.21 -2.14 -15.37
CA ILE A 48 -11.51 -1.44 -15.43
C ILE A 48 -11.51 -0.23 -14.47
N CYS A 49 -10.98 -0.41 -13.25
CA CYS A 49 -10.87 0.67 -12.28
C CYS A 49 -9.91 1.78 -12.73
N GLU A 50 -8.81 1.45 -13.42
CA GLU A 50 -7.90 2.43 -14.02
C GLU A 50 -8.60 3.29 -15.07
N GLU A 51 -9.32 2.65 -16.01
CA GLU A 51 -10.12 3.35 -17.03
C GLU A 51 -11.20 4.23 -16.40
N ALA A 52 -11.83 3.76 -15.32
CA ALA A 52 -12.84 4.49 -14.57
C ALA A 52 -12.27 5.51 -13.57
N LYS A 53 -10.94 5.65 -13.47
CA LYS A 53 -10.24 6.51 -12.50
C LYS A 53 -10.63 6.27 -11.03
N ARG A 54 -10.99 5.03 -10.69
CA ARG A 54 -11.31 4.58 -9.33
C ARG A 54 -10.08 3.95 -8.69
N TYR A 55 -9.10 4.78 -8.34
CA TYR A 55 -7.77 4.31 -7.93
C TYR A 55 -7.75 3.59 -6.57
N GLU A 56 -8.70 3.87 -5.67
CA GLU A 56 -8.84 3.14 -4.41
C GLU A 56 -9.20 1.67 -4.64
N ASP A 57 -10.18 1.43 -5.53
CA ASP A 57 -10.61 0.08 -5.91
C ASP A 57 -9.52 -0.63 -6.72
N MET A 58 -8.83 0.11 -7.58
CA MET A 58 -7.67 -0.38 -8.33
C MET A 58 -6.57 -0.85 -7.36
N ALA A 59 -6.22 -0.05 -6.36
CA ALA A 59 -5.23 -0.42 -5.35
C ALA A 59 -5.71 -1.60 -4.51
N HIS A 60 -7.01 -1.68 -4.19
CA HIS A 60 -7.57 -2.85 -3.50
C HIS A 60 -7.40 -4.13 -4.32
N ALA A 61 -7.76 -4.11 -5.61
CA ALA A 61 -7.60 -5.24 -6.50
C ALA A 61 -6.12 -5.64 -6.63
N MET A 62 -5.22 -4.68 -6.80
CA MET A 62 -3.78 -4.95 -6.91
C MET A 62 -3.17 -5.51 -5.63
N ARG A 63 -3.64 -5.08 -4.43
CA ARG A 63 -3.25 -5.72 -3.16
C ARG A 63 -3.64 -7.20 -3.11
N LYS A 64 -4.77 -7.59 -3.72
CA LYS A 64 -5.18 -8.99 -3.81
C LYS A 64 -4.29 -9.78 -4.77
N VAL A 65 -3.95 -9.20 -5.92
CA VAL A 65 -2.99 -9.78 -6.88
C VAL A 65 -1.65 -10.05 -6.19
N VAL A 66 -1.08 -9.06 -5.50
CA VAL A 66 0.19 -9.22 -4.77
C VAL A 66 0.14 -10.40 -3.80
N LYS A 67 -0.90 -10.47 -2.96
CA LYS A 67 -1.05 -11.57 -1.99
C LYS A 67 -1.19 -12.94 -2.66
N LEU A 68 -1.90 -13.02 -3.78
CA LEU A 68 -2.06 -14.27 -4.54
C LEU A 68 -0.76 -14.72 -5.20
N CYS A 69 0.02 -13.79 -5.76
CA CYS A 69 1.33 -14.10 -6.35
C CYS A 69 2.32 -14.56 -5.27
N THR A 70 2.40 -13.84 -4.15
CA THR A 70 3.24 -14.22 -3.01
C THR A 70 2.85 -15.57 -2.41
N ALA A 71 1.55 -15.88 -2.27
CA ALA A 71 1.09 -17.18 -1.78
C ALA A 71 1.48 -18.36 -2.70
N GLN A 72 1.81 -18.07 -3.96
CA GLN A 72 2.28 -19.03 -4.95
C GLN A 72 3.80 -18.98 -5.14
N ASN A 73 4.54 -18.22 -4.33
CA ASN A 73 5.98 -17.95 -4.51
C ASN A 73 6.32 -17.48 -5.94
N LYS A 74 5.45 -16.63 -6.51
CA LYS A 74 5.58 -16.08 -7.86
C LYS A 74 5.80 -14.58 -7.78
N ASP A 75 6.75 -14.07 -8.56
CA ASP A 75 6.96 -12.64 -8.73
C ASP A 75 5.87 -12.00 -9.60
N LEU A 76 5.60 -10.72 -9.35
CA LEU A 76 4.72 -9.92 -10.20
C LEU A 76 5.34 -9.73 -11.58
N THR A 77 4.53 -9.83 -12.62
CA THR A 77 4.92 -9.46 -13.99
C THR A 77 5.15 -7.95 -14.09
N LYS A 78 5.91 -7.50 -15.11
CA LYS A 78 6.10 -6.06 -15.35
C LYS A 78 4.79 -5.28 -15.47
N GLU A 79 3.80 -5.86 -16.13
CA GLU A 79 2.46 -5.28 -16.23
C GLU A 79 1.80 -5.12 -14.85
N GLN A 80 1.86 -6.15 -14.01
CA GLN A 80 1.33 -6.12 -12.64
C GLN A 80 2.05 -5.07 -11.79
N GLN A 81 3.38 -4.97 -11.91
CA GLN A 81 4.19 -3.97 -11.22
C GLN A 81 3.78 -2.55 -11.62
N MET A 82 3.67 -2.29 -12.92
CA MET A 82 3.26 -1.00 -13.45
C MET A 82 1.85 -0.62 -13.01
N LEU A 83 0.91 -1.56 -13.03
CA LEU A 83 -0.46 -1.32 -12.60
C LEU A 83 -0.55 -1.02 -11.10
N LEU A 84 0.25 -1.72 -10.27
CA LEU A 84 0.34 -1.44 -8.84
C LEU A 84 0.86 -0.02 -8.57
N VAL A 85 1.95 0.38 -9.24
CA VAL A 85 2.52 1.72 -9.08
C VAL A 85 1.56 2.79 -9.61
N SER A 86 0.92 2.56 -10.75
CA SER A 86 -0.12 3.43 -11.32
C SER A 86 -1.23 3.69 -10.30
N ALA A 87 -1.74 2.64 -9.65
CA ALA A 87 -2.81 2.76 -8.66
C ALA A 87 -2.42 3.67 -7.49
N TYR A 88 -1.27 3.44 -6.85
CA TYR A 88 -0.86 4.22 -5.68
C TYR A 88 -0.39 5.64 -6.05
N LYS A 89 0.23 5.82 -7.21
CA LYS A 89 0.62 7.15 -7.70
C LYS A 89 -0.60 8.05 -7.90
N ASN A 90 -1.62 7.53 -8.59
CA ASN A 90 -2.85 8.28 -8.81
C ASN A 90 -3.69 8.48 -7.53
N LEU A 91 -3.46 7.66 -6.48
CA LEU A 91 -4.02 7.91 -5.15
C LEU A 91 -3.33 9.06 -4.43
N ILE A 92 -2.00 9.08 -4.40
CA ILE A 92 -1.26 10.05 -3.59
C ILE A 92 -1.18 11.44 -4.22
N GLU A 93 -1.12 11.55 -5.55
CA GLU A 93 -0.91 12.82 -6.26
C GLU A 93 -1.95 13.91 -5.91
N PRO A 94 -3.28 13.63 -5.89
CA PRO A 94 -4.27 14.64 -5.51
C PRO A 94 -4.13 15.12 -4.05
N HIS A 95 -3.73 14.22 -3.15
CA HIS A 95 -3.53 14.55 -1.74
C HIS A 95 -2.28 15.41 -1.55
N MET A 96 -1.17 15.07 -2.22
CA MET A 96 0.05 15.88 -2.21
C MET A 96 -0.18 17.27 -2.82
N PHE A 97 -0.98 17.36 -3.89
CA PHE A 97 -1.39 18.65 -4.44
C PHE A 97 -2.16 19.48 -3.40
N SER A 98 -3.13 18.86 -2.72
CA SER A 98 -3.93 19.50 -1.67
C SER A 98 -3.06 19.96 -0.50
N TRP A 99 -2.14 19.12 -0.03
CA TRP A 99 -1.18 19.45 1.02
C TRP A 99 -0.35 20.69 0.67
N ARG A 100 0.25 20.70 -0.54
CA ARG A 100 1.06 21.84 -1.00
C ARG A 100 0.26 23.12 -1.10
N LYS A 101 -1.01 23.05 -1.53
CA LYS A 101 -1.92 24.20 -1.56
C LYS A 101 -2.26 24.73 -0.17
N LEU A 102 -2.47 23.84 0.79
CA LEU A 102 -2.69 24.25 2.18
C LEU A 102 -1.43 24.87 2.81
N CYS A 103 -0.24 24.35 2.51
CA CYS A 103 1.04 24.96 2.90
C CYS A 103 1.17 26.38 2.33
N GLU A 104 0.89 26.57 1.03
CA GLU A 104 0.90 27.88 0.38
C GLU A 104 -0.09 28.86 1.06
N GLN A 105 -1.30 28.41 1.35
CA GLN A 105 -2.31 29.22 2.06
C GLN A 105 -1.86 29.61 3.47
N ARG A 106 -1.32 28.65 4.23
CA ARG A 106 -0.76 28.90 5.57
C ARG A 106 0.35 29.95 5.51
N ASP A 107 1.28 29.82 4.56
CA ASP A 107 2.42 30.73 4.44
C ASP A 107 1.98 32.15 4.06
N ASN A 108 0.96 32.27 3.19
CA ASN A 108 0.34 33.55 2.85
C ASN A 108 -0.36 34.20 4.05
N LEU A 109 -1.05 33.41 4.88
CA LEU A 109 -1.65 33.90 6.13
C LEU A 109 -0.56 34.41 7.08
N ILE A 110 0.50 33.63 7.32
CA ILE A 110 1.62 34.05 8.18
C ILE A 110 2.22 35.38 7.71
N ALA A 111 2.37 35.58 6.39
CA ALA A 111 2.89 36.81 5.81
C ALA A 111 1.93 38.02 5.93
N SER A 112 0.62 37.79 5.99
CA SER A 112 -0.39 38.86 6.08
C SER A 112 -0.67 39.31 7.52
N LYS A 113 -0.18 38.57 8.52
CA LYS A 113 -0.38 38.81 9.96
C LYS A 113 -0.13 40.25 10.43
N ASP A 114 0.89 40.90 9.90
CA ASP A 114 1.26 42.27 10.29
C ASP A 114 0.36 43.34 9.66
N ASN A 115 -0.42 43.00 8.63
CA ASN A 115 -1.31 43.92 7.90
C ASN A 115 -2.80 43.79 8.29
N THR A 116 -3.16 42.79 9.12
CA THR A 116 -4.54 42.55 9.52
C THR A 116 -4.90 43.30 10.80
N ASN A 117 -5.79 44.29 10.69
CA ASN A 117 -6.35 45.01 11.84
C ASN A 117 -7.40 44.20 12.62
N ASP A 118 -7.94 43.14 12.02
CA ASP A 118 -8.89 42.23 12.65
C ASP A 118 -8.21 40.90 13.00
N THR A 119 -7.75 40.79 14.25
CA THR A 119 -7.02 39.63 14.74
C THR A 119 -7.92 38.39 14.85
N ARG A 120 -9.24 38.55 15.04
CA ARG A 120 -10.15 37.43 15.27
C ARG A 120 -10.36 36.60 14.01
N ASP A 121 -10.55 37.26 12.88
CA ASP A 121 -10.75 36.58 11.58
C ASP A 121 -9.46 35.89 11.13
N TYR A 122 -8.29 36.51 11.34
CA TYR A 122 -6.97 35.92 11.09
C TYR A 122 -6.77 34.57 11.81
N TYR A 123 -7.07 34.53 13.12
CA TYR A 123 -6.90 33.30 13.91
C TYR A 123 -7.90 32.21 13.48
N GLY A 124 -9.14 32.59 13.13
CA GLY A 124 -10.14 31.64 12.64
C GLY A 124 -9.78 31.00 11.30
N GLU A 125 -9.33 31.79 10.33
CA GLU A 125 -8.88 31.28 9.03
C GLU A 125 -7.65 30.38 9.17
N THR A 126 -6.70 30.77 10.04
CA THR A 126 -5.51 29.95 10.32
C THR A 126 -5.88 28.59 10.94
N GLU A 127 -6.84 28.57 11.87
CA GLU A 127 -7.29 27.33 12.52
C GLU A 127 -7.94 26.36 11.52
N GLU A 128 -8.81 26.84 10.63
CA GLU A 128 -9.44 25.98 9.61
C GLU A 128 -8.41 25.44 8.60
N VAL A 129 -7.42 26.24 8.19
CA VAL A 129 -6.33 25.75 7.32
C VAL A 129 -5.53 24.64 8.01
N ILE A 130 -5.15 24.83 9.28
CA ILE A 130 -4.39 23.82 10.04
C ILE A 130 -5.20 22.52 10.18
N LYS A 131 -6.50 22.61 10.42
CA LYS A 131 -7.39 21.46 10.56
C LYS A 131 -7.50 20.66 9.26
N GLU A 132 -7.61 21.32 8.11
CA GLU A 132 -7.59 20.63 6.82
C GLU A 132 -6.21 20.03 6.51
N MET A 133 -5.11 20.70 6.89
CA MET A 133 -3.76 20.14 6.79
C MET A 133 -3.64 18.83 7.58
N GLN A 134 -4.19 18.77 8.79
CA GLN A 134 -4.17 17.55 9.61
C GLN A 134 -4.93 16.37 8.97
N LYS A 135 -6.06 16.64 8.32
CA LYS A 135 -6.83 15.60 7.61
C LYS A 135 -6.06 15.07 6.41
N VAL A 136 -5.57 15.96 5.55
CA VAL A 136 -4.83 15.58 4.34
C VAL A 136 -3.53 14.85 4.69
N SER A 137 -2.82 15.28 5.74
CA SER A 137 -1.59 14.59 6.17
C SER A 137 -1.86 13.17 6.65
N TYR A 138 -2.99 12.94 7.34
CA TYR A 138 -3.43 11.61 7.74
C TYR A 138 -3.74 10.72 6.52
N GLU A 139 -4.45 11.25 5.53
CA GLU A 139 -4.79 10.52 4.30
C GLU A 139 -3.53 10.15 3.50
N ILE A 140 -2.59 11.08 3.33
CA ILE A 140 -1.28 10.82 2.68
C ILE A 140 -0.54 9.71 3.41
N ARG A 141 -0.51 9.80 4.75
CA ARG A 141 0.16 8.81 5.59
C ARG A 141 -0.40 7.41 5.38
N GLU A 142 -1.72 7.24 5.43
CA GLU A 142 -2.38 5.94 5.24
C GLU A 142 -2.04 5.33 3.87
N ILE A 143 -2.00 6.16 2.82
CA ILE A 143 -1.61 5.72 1.47
C ILE A 143 -0.14 5.24 1.46
N CYS A 144 0.78 6.04 2.01
CA CYS A 144 2.20 5.69 2.13
C CYS A 144 2.42 4.40 2.92
N GLU A 145 1.83 4.31 4.12
CA GLU A 145 1.96 3.12 4.97
C GLU A 145 1.40 1.87 4.28
N SER A 146 0.29 1.99 3.56
CA SER A 146 -0.32 0.88 2.84
C SER A 146 0.65 0.27 1.82
N ILE A 147 1.31 1.09 0.98
CA ILE A 147 2.25 0.56 -0.02
C ILE A 147 3.57 0.11 0.61
N ILE A 148 4.09 0.80 1.62
CA ILE A 148 5.33 0.43 2.31
C ILE A 148 5.15 -0.93 3.02
N ARG A 149 4.03 -1.13 3.74
CA ARG A 149 3.71 -2.42 4.37
C ARG A 149 3.51 -3.52 3.33
N LEU A 150 2.86 -3.23 2.21
CA LEU A 150 2.69 -4.19 1.12
C LEU A 150 4.05 -4.65 0.58
N GLN A 151 5.00 -3.73 0.38
CA GLN A 151 6.34 -4.06 -0.10
C GLN A 151 7.15 -4.87 0.92
N ASN A 152 7.18 -4.42 2.17
CA ASN A 152 7.94 -5.09 3.24
C ASN A 152 7.45 -6.51 3.50
N ASN A 153 6.14 -6.74 3.40
CA ASN A 153 5.55 -8.04 3.74
C ASN A 153 5.52 -9.03 2.58
N PHE A 154 5.44 -8.55 1.33
CA PHE A 154 5.12 -9.41 0.18
C PHE A 154 6.09 -9.30 -0.99
N LEU A 155 6.62 -8.11 -1.29
CA LEU A 155 7.35 -7.87 -2.54
C LEU A 155 8.87 -7.95 -2.37
N ILE A 156 9.42 -7.39 -1.28
CA ILE A 156 10.85 -7.41 -1.00
C ILE A 156 11.35 -8.79 -0.54
N PRO A 157 10.68 -9.49 0.42
CA PRO A 157 11.21 -10.76 0.93
C PRO A 157 11.17 -11.90 -0.10
N GLN A 158 10.29 -11.81 -1.08
CA GLN A 158 10.07 -12.85 -2.09
C GLN A 158 10.95 -12.67 -3.32
N ASN A 159 11.49 -11.47 -3.54
CA ASN A 159 12.16 -11.17 -4.79
C ASN A 159 13.56 -11.77 -4.84
N THR A 160 13.77 -12.63 -5.82
CA THR A 160 15.10 -13.15 -6.16
C THR A 160 15.77 -12.37 -7.29
N ASP A 161 15.02 -11.53 -8.00
CA ASP A 161 15.52 -10.70 -9.09
C ASP A 161 15.99 -9.32 -8.59
N GLU A 162 17.26 -9.02 -8.83
CA GLU A 162 17.91 -7.77 -8.39
C GLU A 162 17.25 -6.54 -9.05
N SER A 163 16.85 -6.64 -10.32
CA SER A 163 16.21 -5.54 -11.04
C SER A 163 14.84 -5.18 -10.44
N SER A 164 14.03 -6.19 -10.11
CA SER A 164 12.73 -5.99 -9.47
C SER A 164 12.88 -5.49 -8.03
N LEU A 165 13.91 -5.94 -7.30
CA LEU A 165 14.21 -5.45 -5.96
C LEU A 165 14.54 -3.95 -5.95
N ASP A 166 15.38 -3.48 -6.87
CA ASP A 166 15.73 -2.07 -6.98
C ASP A 166 14.55 -1.20 -7.42
N PHE A 167 13.69 -1.74 -8.29
CA PHE A 167 12.41 -1.11 -8.62
C PHE A 167 11.57 -0.84 -7.37
N TYR A 168 11.35 -1.85 -6.51
CA TYR A 168 10.57 -1.65 -5.28
C TYR A 168 11.25 -0.72 -4.28
N LYS A 169 12.58 -0.83 -4.09
CA LYS A 169 13.33 0.10 -3.23
C LYS A 169 13.17 1.56 -3.68
N ASN A 170 13.19 1.82 -4.98
CA ASN A 170 12.99 3.17 -5.51
C ASN A 170 11.59 3.68 -5.20
N ILE A 171 10.56 2.86 -5.38
CA ILE A 171 9.19 3.22 -4.99
C ILE A 171 9.12 3.47 -3.49
N LYS A 172 9.64 2.58 -2.64
CA LYS A 172 9.67 2.77 -1.18
C LYS A 172 10.30 4.11 -0.78
N LYS A 173 11.41 4.49 -1.41
CA LYS A 173 12.09 5.77 -1.18
C LYS A 173 11.19 6.96 -1.54
N GLU A 174 10.46 6.90 -2.65
CA GLU A 174 9.53 7.95 -3.06
C GLU A 174 8.42 8.16 -2.02
N TYR A 175 7.82 7.08 -1.49
CA TYR A 175 6.78 7.19 -0.46
C TYR A 175 7.31 7.64 0.90
N PHE A 176 8.56 7.34 1.25
CA PHE A 176 9.20 7.96 2.42
C PHE A 176 9.43 9.46 2.23
N ALA A 177 9.83 9.89 1.03
CA ALA A 177 9.99 11.32 0.74
C ALA A 177 8.66 12.09 0.91
N TYR A 178 7.51 11.49 0.56
CA TYR A 178 6.21 12.09 0.86
C TYR A 178 5.92 12.18 2.35
N LEU A 179 6.28 11.17 3.15
CA LEU A 179 6.15 11.22 4.61
C LEU A 179 7.03 12.33 5.22
N GLU A 180 8.26 12.48 4.72
CA GLU A 180 9.17 13.57 5.11
C GLU A 180 8.59 14.94 4.75
N GLU A 181 8.02 15.10 3.55
CA GLU A 181 7.43 16.36 3.07
C GLU A 181 6.25 16.83 3.96
N ILE A 182 5.46 15.90 4.51
CA ILE A 182 4.37 16.22 5.42
C ILE A 182 4.82 16.34 6.89
N GLY A 183 6.11 16.14 7.17
CA GLY A 183 6.65 16.15 8.54
C GLY A 183 6.21 14.97 9.41
N ALA A 184 5.79 13.86 8.79
CA ALA A 184 5.44 12.64 9.51
C ALA A 184 6.72 11.87 9.89
N PRO A 185 6.78 11.21 11.07
CA PRO A 185 7.91 10.36 11.41
C PRO A 185 8.10 9.27 10.34
N THR A 186 9.33 9.13 9.87
CA THR A 186 9.70 8.21 8.78
C THR A 186 9.90 6.77 9.27
N ASP A 187 9.96 6.55 10.58
CA ASP A 187 9.96 5.22 11.16
C ASP A 187 8.57 4.86 11.68
N ILE A 188 8.02 3.76 11.15
CA ILE A 188 6.70 3.23 11.51
C ILE A 188 6.67 2.83 12.99
N ASP A 189 7.79 2.35 13.54
CA ASP A 189 7.91 1.98 14.95
C ASP A 189 8.07 3.21 15.85
N GLU A 190 8.76 4.26 15.36
CA GLU A 190 8.93 5.53 16.08
C GLU A 190 7.63 6.36 16.11
N PHE A 191 6.78 6.28 15.09
CA PHE A 191 5.42 6.86 15.14
C PHE A 191 4.47 6.12 16.10
N ASN A 192 4.52 4.78 16.14
CA ASN A 192 3.75 4.01 17.11
C ASN A 192 4.18 4.34 18.55
N ALA A 193 5.48 4.60 18.77
CA ALA A 193 5.98 5.13 20.03
C ALA A 193 5.51 6.58 20.28
N TYR A 194 5.55 7.46 19.28
CA TYR A 194 5.04 8.84 19.39
C TYR A 194 3.56 8.87 19.82
N LEU A 195 2.70 8.02 19.27
CA LEU A 195 1.29 7.93 19.69
C LEU A 195 1.08 7.35 21.10
N MET A 196 1.99 6.49 21.60
CA MET A 196 1.91 5.97 22.97
C MET A 196 2.37 6.97 24.03
N TYR A 197 3.23 7.93 23.66
CA TYR A 197 3.82 8.91 24.60
C TYR A 197 3.31 10.35 24.41
N SER A 198 2.44 10.61 23.43
CA SER A 198 1.87 11.95 23.16
C SER A 198 0.41 12.13 23.61
N PHE A 199 -0.05 11.33 24.58
CA PHE A 199 -1.26 11.60 25.36
C PHE A 199 -0.97 11.56 26.86
#